data_AF-A0A948F1H8-F1
#
_entry.id   AF-A0A948F1H8-F1
#
_cell.length_a   1.000
_cell.length_b   1.000
_cell.length_c   1.000
_cell.angle_alpha   90.00
_cell.angle_beta   90.00
_cell.angle_gamma   90.00
#
_symmetry.space_group_name_H-M   'P 1'
#
loop_
_entity.id
_entity.type
_entity.pdbx_description
1 polymer ?
#
loop_
_entity_poly.entity_id
_entity_poly.type
_entity_poly.pdbx_seq_one_letter_code
_entity_poly.pdbx_strand_id
1 'polypeptide(L)'
;MAITAQQVNELRQRTGIPMMACKKALEEAGGDEEKAIEILRKKGATKAAEKADRAMREGIIVTKTKNDTAVIVKFSCETDFVAKNEEFTAIANKAAETALKSGVDVAKSEAEPSIKALFARLGENMSIEVDVIEGGGIGEYLHTNSKVGAIVNLKSKDAEKARDIAMHITAMNPEVISPEDLPEDVVIKEREIWADQLKSEGKPAEIMDRIMQGKEKKFREEAALIKQTFVKDGEKTVEQYLESNSVTSFVRKAV
;
A
#
# COMPACT_ATOMS: atom_id res chain seq x y z
N MET A 1 17.70 2.56 44.19
CA MET A 1 19.03 2.50 43.53
C MET A 1 19.15 3.71 42.61
N ALA A 2 20.30 4.38 42.56
CA ALA A 2 20.48 5.50 41.64
C ALA A 2 20.64 4.94 40.21
N ILE A 3 19.79 5.40 39.28
CA ILE A 3 19.93 5.04 37.86
C ILE A 3 21.21 5.68 37.33
N THR A 4 22.12 4.87 36.80
CA THR A 4 23.39 5.36 36.27
C THR A 4 23.22 5.97 34.89
N ALA A 5 24.05 6.96 34.53
CA ALA A 5 24.06 7.55 33.19
C ALA A 5 24.33 6.50 32.09
N GLN A 6 25.10 5.45 32.42
CA GLN A 6 25.37 4.33 31.54
C GLN A 6 24.09 3.54 31.22
N GLN A 7 23.30 3.17 32.23
CA GLN A 7 22.03 2.45 32.03
C GLN A 7 21.03 3.25 31.18
N VAL A 8 20.96 4.57 31.38
CA VAL A 8 20.12 5.45 30.54
C VAL A 8 20.59 5.46 29.10
N ASN A 9 21.91 5.53 28.88
CA ASN A 9 22.49 5.53 27.54
C ASN A 9 22.32 4.17 26.84
N GLU A 10 22.48 3.06 27.55
CA GLU A 10 22.24 1.70 27.03
C GLU A 10 20.78 1.52 26.62
N LEU A 11 19.82 1.90 27.47
CA LEU A 11 18.40 1.82 27.13
C LEU A 11 18.06 2.72 25.93
N ARG A 12 18.64 3.92 25.83
CA ARG A 12 18.48 4.81 24.68
C ARG A 12 19.04 4.21 23.39
N GLN A 13 20.24 3.64 23.43
CA GLN A 13 20.84 3.01 22.25
C GLN A 13 20.02 1.80 21.77
N ARG A 14 19.38 1.07 22.70
CA ARG A 14 18.53 -0.09 22.38
C ARG A 14 17.13 0.25 21.89
N THR A 15 16.61 1.43 22.23
CA THR A 15 15.20 1.79 21.96
C THR A 15 15.00 3.02 21.07
N GLY A 16 16.06 3.82 20.83
CA GLY A 16 16.01 5.08 20.09
C GLY A 16 15.21 6.20 20.75
N ILE A 17 14.78 6.00 21.99
CA ILE A 17 13.91 6.92 22.72
C ILE A 17 14.75 8.06 23.32
N PRO A 18 14.24 9.32 23.36
CA PRO A 18 14.97 10.43 23.96
C PRO A 18 15.48 10.13 25.38
N MET A 19 16.72 10.54 25.67
CA MET A 19 17.47 10.21 26.90
C MET A 19 16.66 10.44 28.18
N MET A 20 15.89 11.53 28.26
CA MET A 20 15.07 11.85 29.44
C MET A 20 13.85 10.95 29.60
N ALA A 21 13.30 10.42 28.50
CA ALA A 21 12.22 9.44 28.57
C ALA A 21 12.77 8.07 28.99
N CYS A 22 13.92 7.65 28.47
CA CYS A 22 14.64 6.46 28.96
C CYS A 22 14.96 6.55 30.46
N LYS A 23 15.44 7.72 30.91
CA LYS A 23 15.77 7.95 32.33
C LYS A 23 14.53 7.82 33.22
N LYS A 24 13.43 8.50 32.87
CA LYS A 24 12.17 8.43 33.62
C LYS A 24 11.59 7.02 33.65
N ALA A 25 11.69 6.29 32.55
CA ALA A 25 11.22 4.91 32.50
C ALA A 25 12.07 3.95 33.34
N LEU A 26 13.39 4.12 33.36
CA LEU A 26 14.27 3.37 34.26
C LEU A 26 14.02 3.72 35.72
N GLU A 27 13.75 4.99 36.04
CA GLU A 27 13.38 5.43 37.38
C GLU A 27 12.06 4.77 37.84
N GLU A 28 11.04 4.74 36.99
CA GLU A 28 9.76 4.09 37.28
C GLU A 28 9.84 2.55 37.31
N ALA A 29 10.76 1.97 36.53
CA ALA A 29 11.04 0.55 36.53
C ALA A 29 11.98 0.09 37.65
N GLY A 30 12.50 1.02 38.47
CA GLY A 30 13.46 0.69 39.53
C GLY A 30 14.82 0.19 39.01
N GLY A 31 15.19 0.56 37.78
CA GLY A 31 16.42 0.13 37.10
C GLY A 31 16.30 -1.17 36.32
N ASP A 32 15.12 -1.78 36.29
CA ASP A 32 14.80 -2.95 35.47
C ASP A 32 14.56 -2.54 34.01
N GLU A 33 15.45 -2.93 33.13
CA GLU A 33 15.45 -2.48 31.74
C GLU A 33 14.25 -3.01 30.94
N GLU A 34 13.82 -4.25 31.18
CA GLU A 34 12.67 -4.83 30.46
C GLU A 34 11.37 -4.15 30.88
N LYS A 35 11.21 -3.88 32.18
CA LYS A 35 10.07 -3.08 32.67
C LYS A 35 10.10 -1.64 32.18
N ALA A 36 11.28 -1.02 32.06
CA ALA A 36 11.41 0.31 31.50
C ALA A 36 10.92 0.34 30.04
N ILE A 37 11.24 -0.69 29.26
CA ILE A 37 10.74 -0.85 27.88
C ILE A 37 9.21 -0.99 27.86
N GLU A 38 8.61 -1.76 28.76
CA GLU A 38 7.14 -1.87 28.86
C GLU A 38 6.47 -0.54 29.24
N ILE A 39 7.07 0.21 30.16
CA ILE A 39 6.59 1.54 30.57
C ILE A 39 6.66 2.52 29.40
N LEU A 40 7.76 2.51 28.65
CA LEU A 40 7.91 3.32 27.44
C LEU A 40 6.89 2.95 26.37
N ARG A 41 6.54 1.65 26.25
CA ARG A 41 5.47 1.17 25.35
C ARG A 41 4.10 1.68 25.75
N LYS A 42 3.75 1.56 27.02
CA LYS A 42 2.47 2.02 27.56
C LYS A 42 2.29 3.54 27.45
N LYS A 43 3.40 4.29 27.48
CA LYS A 43 3.43 5.75 27.34
C LYS A 43 3.48 6.26 25.89
N GLY A 44 3.31 5.37 24.91
CA GLY A 44 3.33 5.74 23.48
C GLY A 44 4.71 6.16 22.98
N ALA A 45 5.74 6.09 23.82
CA ALA A 45 7.09 6.51 23.53
C ALA A 45 7.91 5.35 22.94
N THR A 46 7.34 4.49 22.10
CA THR A 46 8.09 3.38 21.50
C THR A 46 7.77 3.22 20.03
N LYS A 47 8.81 3.10 19.22
CA LYS A 47 8.79 2.61 17.83
C LYS A 47 8.14 3.51 16.77
N ALA A 48 7.32 4.51 17.08
CA ALA A 48 6.76 5.37 16.02
C ALA A 48 7.83 6.18 15.29
N ALA A 49 8.84 6.69 16.00
CA ALA A 49 9.93 7.48 15.41
C ALA A 49 10.95 6.61 14.65
N GLU A 50 11.46 5.52 15.24
CA GLU A 50 12.40 4.61 14.55
C GLU A 50 11.74 3.81 13.41
N LYS A 51 10.46 3.42 13.53
CA LYS A 51 9.73 2.83 12.39
C LYS A 51 9.34 3.86 11.35
N ALA A 52 9.16 5.14 11.72
CA ALA A 52 8.93 6.19 10.74
C ALA A 52 10.19 6.51 9.96
N ASP A 53 11.36 6.51 10.61
CA ASP A 53 12.66 6.76 9.97
C ASP A 53 13.06 5.61 9.02
N ARG A 54 12.66 4.38 9.34
CA ARG A 54 12.84 3.20 8.49
C ARG A 54 11.61 2.81 7.65
N ALA A 55 10.62 3.70 7.57
CA ALA A 55 9.43 3.43 6.77
C ALA A 55 9.80 3.56 5.29
N MET A 56 9.58 2.50 4.51
CA MET A 56 9.82 2.52 3.08
C MET A 56 8.70 3.27 2.34
N ARG A 57 8.72 4.61 2.42
CA ARG A 57 7.72 5.52 1.82
C ARG A 57 8.16 6.08 0.47
N GLU A 58 9.36 5.72 0.04
CA GLU A 58 9.95 6.12 -1.22
C GLU A 58 10.19 4.89 -2.09
N GLY A 59 10.53 5.11 -3.36
CA GLY A 59 10.67 4.03 -4.34
C GLY A 59 10.13 4.38 -5.72
N ILE A 60 10.00 3.35 -6.54
CA ILE A 60 9.53 3.45 -7.92
C ILE A 60 8.54 2.34 -8.26
N ILE A 61 7.67 2.64 -9.23
CA ILE A 61 6.83 1.69 -9.95
C ILE A 61 7.39 1.51 -11.36
N VAL A 62 7.52 0.26 -11.80
CA VAL A 62 7.89 -0.09 -13.17
C VAL A 62 6.80 -0.97 -13.76
N THR A 63 6.38 -0.68 -14.99
CA THR A 63 5.49 -1.54 -15.77
C THR A 63 6.21 -2.04 -17.01
N LYS A 64 5.94 -3.30 -17.40
CA LYS A 64 6.37 -3.87 -18.68
C LYS A 64 5.26 -4.76 -19.22
N THR A 65 4.96 -4.61 -20.50
CA THR A 65 3.98 -5.44 -21.20
C THR A 65 4.64 -6.14 -22.39
N LYS A 66 4.32 -7.42 -22.58
CA LYS A 66 4.72 -8.19 -23.76
C LYS A 66 3.61 -9.18 -24.13
N ASN A 67 3.08 -9.04 -25.34
CA ASN A 67 1.94 -9.83 -25.83
C ASN A 67 0.75 -9.70 -24.86
N ASP A 68 0.19 -10.83 -24.44
CA ASP A 68 -0.96 -10.92 -23.54
C ASP A 68 -0.52 -11.05 -22.05
N THR A 69 0.68 -10.55 -21.70
CA THR A 69 1.20 -10.56 -20.32
C THR A 69 1.75 -9.18 -19.95
N ALA A 70 1.38 -8.69 -18.78
CA ALA A 70 1.87 -7.43 -18.23
C ALA A 70 2.31 -7.60 -16.78
N VAL A 71 3.38 -6.89 -16.42
CA VAL A 71 4.00 -6.93 -15.10
C VAL A 71 4.03 -5.53 -14.52
N ILE A 72 3.67 -5.42 -13.24
CA ILE A 72 3.94 -4.24 -12.42
C ILE A 72 4.89 -4.62 -11.29
N VAL A 73 5.92 -3.80 -11.08
CA VAL A 73 6.87 -3.93 -10.00
C VAL A 73 6.77 -2.69 -9.13
N LYS A 74 6.60 -2.88 -7.82
CA LYS A 74 6.80 -1.84 -6.81
C LYS A 74 8.12 -2.13 -6.10
N PHE A 75 9.09 -1.23 -6.23
CA PHE A 75 10.34 -1.32 -5.48
C PHE A 75 10.45 -0.15 -4.53
N SER A 76 10.32 -0.42 -3.24
CA SER A 76 10.26 0.57 -2.16
C SER A 76 11.58 0.66 -1.40
N CYS A 77 11.91 1.86 -0.95
CA CYS A 77 13.06 2.22 -0.12
C CYS A 77 12.70 3.33 0.87
N GLU A 78 13.63 3.71 1.75
CA GLU A 78 13.40 4.71 2.79
C GLU A 78 13.45 6.14 2.23
N THR A 79 14.40 6.44 1.32
CA THR A 79 14.62 7.80 0.81
C THR A 79 14.50 7.94 -0.71
N ASP A 80 14.23 9.16 -1.17
CA ASP A 80 14.12 9.49 -2.60
C ASP A 80 15.49 9.45 -3.31
N PHE A 81 16.58 9.62 -2.57
CA PHE A 81 17.95 9.47 -3.08
C PHE A 81 18.21 8.05 -3.55
N VAL A 82 17.78 7.03 -2.79
CA VAL A 82 17.87 5.63 -3.21
C VAL A 82 16.92 5.34 -4.35
N ALA A 83 15.70 5.86 -4.32
CA ALA A 83 14.72 5.68 -5.39
C ALA A 83 15.22 6.17 -6.77
N LYS A 84 16.04 7.24 -6.77
CA LYS A 84 16.66 7.82 -7.98
C LYS A 84 17.98 7.15 -8.37
N ASN A 85 18.48 6.19 -7.59
CA ASN A 85 19.72 5.49 -7.89
C ASN A 85 19.58 4.61 -9.14
N GLU A 86 20.58 4.64 -10.03
CA GLU A 86 20.55 3.88 -11.28
C GLU A 86 20.51 2.36 -11.04
N GLU A 87 21.25 1.85 -10.04
CA GLU A 87 21.25 0.43 -9.69
C GLU A 87 19.89 0.00 -9.14
N PHE A 88 19.26 0.84 -8.30
CA PHE A 88 17.92 0.60 -7.78
C PHE A 88 16.89 0.48 -8.92
N THR A 89 16.96 1.42 -9.88
CA THR A 89 16.08 1.43 -11.06
C THR A 89 16.35 0.24 -11.98
N ALA A 90 17.61 -0.17 -12.14
CA ALA A 90 18.00 -1.32 -12.94
C ALA A 90 17.49 -2.63 -12.34
N ILE A 91 17.53 -2.79 -11.01
CA ILE A 91 16.98 -3.97 -10.31
C ILE A 91 15.48 -4.11 -10.59
N ALA A 92 14.70 -3.03 -10.45
CA ALA A 92 13.26 -3.07 -10.71
C ALA A 92 12.94 -3.41 -12.18
N ASN A 93 13.66 -2.81 -13.13
CA ASN A 93 13.49 -3.12 -14.56
C ASN A 93 13.84 -4.57 -14.88
N LYS A 94 14.96 -5.08 -14.35
CA LYS A 94 15.36 -6.47 -14.53
C LYS A 94 14.33 -7.43 -13.94
N ALA A 95 13.81 -7.13 -12.74
CA ALA A 95 12.76 -7.94 -12.13
C ALA A 95 11.50 -7.97 -13.01
N ALA A 96 11.09 -6.84 -13.59
CA ALA A 96 9.96 -6.79 -14.51
C ALA A 96 10.19 -7.64 -15.78
N GLU A 97 11.39 -7.58 -16.35
CA GLU A 97 11.76 -8.39 -17.52
C GLU A 97 11.86 -9.89 -17.22
N THR A 98 12.42 -10.26 -16.06
CA THR A 98 12.46 -11.66 -15.61
C THR A 98 11.04 -12.17 -15.35
N ALA A 99 10.17 -11.36 -14.75
CA ALA A 99 8.79 -11.76 -14.50
C ALA A 99 8.02 -12.04 -15.79
N LEU A 100 8.21 -11.21 -16.84
CA LEU A 100 7.62 -11.45 -18.16
C LEU A 100 8.11 -12.74 -18.83
N LYS A 101 9.32 -13.19 -18.54
CA LYS A 101 9.95 -14.36 -19.19
C LYS A 101 9.74 -15.65 -18.40
N SER A 102 9.76 -15.55 -17.07
CA SER A 102 10.00 -16.67 -16.17
C SER A 102 9.10 -16.66 -14.94
N GLY A 103 8.21 -15.67 -14.81
CA GLY A 103 7.24 -15.58 -13.72
C GLY A 103 7.74 -14.85 -12.47
N VAL A 104 6.80 -14.56 -11.57
CA VAL A 104 6.98 -13.73 -10.37
C VAL A 104 8.03 -14.28 -9.42
N ASP A 105 8.01 -15.59 -9.14
CA ASP A 105 8.89 -16.20 -8.14
C ASP A 105 10.37 -16.15 -8.56
N VAL A 106 10.63 -16.41 -9.84
CA VAL A 106 11.99 -16.31 -10.40
C VAL A 106 12.47 -14.85 -10.34
N ALA A 107 11.62 -13.90 -10.71
CA ALA A 107 11.96 -12.48 -10.65
C ALA A 107 12.33 -12.02 -9.24
N LYS A 108 11.56 -12.43 -8.23
CA LYS A 108 11.87 -12.10 -6.82
C LYS A 108 13.15 -12.77 -6.35
N SER A 109 13.34 -14.05 -6.65
CA SER A 109 14.54 -14.80 -6.27
C SER A 109 15.81 -14.23 -6.91
N GLU A 110 15.77 -13.79 -8.16
CA GLU A 110 16.92 -13.20 -8.85
C GLU A 110 17.23 -11.77 -8.39
N ALA A 111 16.21 -11.02 -7.92
CA ALA A 111 16.40 -9.67 -7.41
C ALA A 111 17.00 -9.65 -6.00
N GLU A 112 16.70 -10.66 -5.16
CA GLU A 112 17.10 -10.70 -3.75
C GLU A 112 18.61 -10.50 -3.49
N PRO A 113 19.54 -11.15 -4.23
CA PRO A 113 20.97 -10.91 -4.03
C PRO A 113 21.40 -9.47 -4.31
N SER A 114 20.84 -8.86 -5.37
CA SER A 114 21.12 -7.45 -5.71
C SER A 114 20.56 -6.49 -4.67
N ILE A 115 19.36 -6.77 -4.13
CA ILE A 115 18.78 -5.99 -3.04
C ILE A 115 19.66 -6.07 -1.79
N LYS A 116 20.15 -7.26 -1.41
CA LYS A 116 21.07 -7.43 -0.28
C LYS A 116 22.39 -6.69 -0.46
N ALA A 117 22.95 -6.72 -1.67
CA ALA A 117 24.17 -5.98 -2.00
C ALA A 117 23.95 -4.47 -1.89
N LEU A 118 22.81 -3.97 -2.39
CA LEU A 118 22.45 -2.56 -2.33
C LEU A 118 22.20 -2.10 -0.88
N PHE A 119 21.52 -2.93 -0.07
CA PHE A 119 21.36 -2.72 1.37
C PHE A 119 22.72 -2.62 2.08
N ALA A 120 23.66 -3.54 1.81
CA ALA A 120 24.97 -3.52 2.44
C ALA A 120 25.79 -2.27 2.10
N ARG A 121 25.54 -1.68 0.91
CA ARG A 121 26.24 -0.49 0.42
C ARG A 121 25.59 0.82 0.90
N LEU A 122 24.26 0.88 0.96
CA LEU A 122 23.50 2.11 1.19
C LEU A 122 22.88 2.18 2.60
N GLY A 123 22.71 1.05 3.28
CA GLY A 123 22.19 0.98 4.65
C GLY A 123 20.68 1.18 4.79
N GLU A 124 19.93 1.37 3.71
CA GLU A 124 18.47 1.57 3.73
C GLU A 124 17.69 0.28 3.50
N ASN A 125 16.57 0.09 4.20
CA ASN A 125 15.65 -1.01 3.88
C ASN A 125 15.08 -0.85 2.47
N MET A 126 14.91 -2.00 1.81
CA MET A 126 14.31 -2.07 0.50
C MET A 126 13.40 -3.30 0.42
N SER A 127 12.30 -3.18 -0.32
CA SER A 127 11.39 -4.30 -0.55
C SER A 127 10.82 -4.24 -1.97
N ILE A 128 10.76 -5.39 -2.61
CA ILE A 128 10.26 -5.54 -3.97
C ILE A 128 8.98 -6.38 -3.99
N GLU A 129 7.96 -5.86 -4.63
CA GLU A 129 6.72 -6.55 -4.96
C GLU A 129 6.59 -6.64 -6.48
N VAL A 130 6.09 -7.77 -6.96
CA VAL A 130 5.93 -8.05 -8.39
C VAL A 130 4.60 -8.74 -8.57
N ASP A 131 3.79 -8.22 -9.49
CA ASP A 131 2.48 -8.76 -9.86
C ASP A 131 2.39 -8.90 -11.38
N VAL A 132 1.69 -9.93 -11.83
CA VAL A 132 1.47 -10.26 -13.24
C VAL A 132 -0.03 -10.27 -13.53
N ILE A 133 -0.41 -9.69 -14.66
CA ILE A 133 -1.73 -9.85 -15.27
C ILE A 133 -1.56 -10.48 -16.64
N GLU A 134 -2.40 -11.47 -16.93
CA GLU A 134 -2.47 -12.13 -18.23
C GLU A 134 -3.83 -11.86 -18.89
N GLY A 135 -3.82 -11.60 -20.19
CA GLY A 135 -5.01 -11.42 -21.00
C GLY A 135 -4.79 -10.58 -22.25
N GLY A 136 -5.74 -10.66 -23.17
CA GLY A 136 -5.61 -9.99 -24.47
C GLY A 136 -5.95 -8.50 -24.48
N GLY A 137 -6.64 -8.00 -23.45
CA GLY A 137 -7.15 -6.63 -23.36
C GLY A 137 -6.35 -5.74 -22.41
N ILE A 138 -5.02 -5.88 -22.42
CA ILE A 138 -4.14 -5.21 -21.46
C ILE A 138 -4.06 -3.70 -21.75
N GLY A 139 -4.20 -2.91 -20.68
CA GLY A 139 -3.83 -1.51 -20.63
C GLY A 139 -2.96 -1.24 -19.42
N GLU A 140 -1.95 -0.39 -19.58
CA GLU A 140 -1.09 0.07 -18.48
C GLU A 140 -1.04 1.60 -18.43
N TYR A 141 -0.91 2.14 -17.23
CA TYR A 141 -0.65 3.55 -17.02
C TYR A 141 0.31 3.72 -15.85
N LEU A 142 1.44 4.36 -16.10
CA LEU A 142 2.39 4.82 -15.09
C LEU A 142 2.28 6.34 -15.00
N HIS A 143 1.98 6.86 -13.80
CA HIS A 143 1.94 8.30 -13.60
C HIS A 143 3.34 8.91 -13.73
N THR A 144 3.42 10.18 -14.14
CA THR A 144 4.67 10.84 -14.54
C THR A 144 5.75 10.88 -13.45
N ASN A 145 5.36 10.79 -12.18
CA ASN A 145 6.29 10.74 -11.05
C ASN A 145 6.86 9.34 -10.77
N SER A 146 6.46 8.32 -11.54
CA SER A 146 6.85 6.91 -11.35
C SER A 146 6.57 6.33 -9.96
N LYS A 147 5.68 6.96 -9.17
CA LYS A 147 5.31 6.50 -7.81
C LYS A 147 3.98 5.77 -7.76
N VAL A 148 3.20 5.81 -8.83
CA VAL A 148 1.90 5.14 -8.89
C VAL A 148 1.62 4.69 -10.32
N GLY A 149 1.10 3.48 -10.45
CA GLY A 149 0.69 2.93 -11.73
C GLY A 149 -0.32 1.80 -11.56
N ALA A 150 -0.98 1.47 -12.66
CA ALA A 150 -1.93 0.38 -12.72
C ALA A 150 -1.86 -0.37 -14.04
N ILE A 151 -2.24 -1.63 -13.99
CA ILE A 151 -2.48 -2.50 -15.13
C ILE A 151 -3.92 -2.99 -15.04
N VAL A 152 -4.61 -3.01 -16.17
CA VAL A 152 -5.95 -3.56 -16.30
C VAL A 152 -6.00 -4.55 -17.45
N ASN A 153 -6.82 -5.59 -17.33
CA ASN A 153 -7.20 -6.46 -18.41
C ASN A 153 -8.69 -6.27 -18.70
N LEU A 154 -9.00 -5.95 -19.94
CA LEU A 154 -10.37 -5.90 -20.45
C LEU A 154 -10.72 -7.21 -21.17
N LYS A 155 -12.01 -7.51 -21.24
CA LYS A 155 -12.52 -8.64 -22.02
C LYS A 155 -12.29 -8.44 -23.52
N SER A 156 -12.34 -7.20 -24.02
CA SER A 156 -12.01 -6.87 -25.40
C SER A 156 -10.57 -6.37 -25.55
N LYS A 157 -10.04 -6.35 -26.79
CA LYS A 157 -8.71 -5.81 -27.11
C LYS A 157 -8.72 -4.31 -27.43
N ASP A 158 -9.62 -3.54 -26.82
CA ASP A 158 -9.71 -2.09 -26.99
C ASP A 158 -8.60 -1.37 -26.20
N ALA A 159 -7.50 -1.07 -26.88
CA ALA A 159 -6.30 -0.49 -26.27
C ALA A 159 -6.52 0.92 -25.71
N GLU A 160 -7.40 1.71 -26.32
CA GLU A 160 -7.69 3.08 -25.86
C GLU A 160 -8.48 3.03 -24.56
N LYS A 161 -9.58 2.26 -24.52
CA LYS A 161 -10.35 2.08 -23.28
C LYS A 161 -9.50 1.43 -22.18
N ALA A 162 -8.66 0.44 -22.51
CA ALA A 162 -7.81 -0.21 -21.52
C ALA A 162 -6.83 0.77 -20.87
N ARG A 163 -6.18 1.62 -21.67
CA ARG A 163 -5.29 2.68 -21.16
C ARG A 163 -6.03 3.70 -20.30
N ASP A 164 -7.22 4.09 -20.73
CA ASP A 164 -8.04 5.08 -20.02
C ASP A 164 -8.53 4.56 -18.66
N ILE A 165 -8.92 3.29 -18.60
CA ILE A 165 -9.27 2.63 -17.34
C ILE A 165 -8.04 2.44 -16.45
N ALA A 166 -6.87 2.07 -16.98
CA ALA A 166 -5.64 2.00 -16.19
C ALA A 166 -5.29 3.37 -15.55
N MET A 167 -5.49 4.46 -16.29
CA MET A 167 -5.30 5.81 -15.76
C MET A 167 -6.31 6.13 -14.67
N HIS A 168 -7.58 5.77 -14.86
CA HIS A 168 -8.62 5.94 -13.85
C HIS A 168 -8.28 5.17 -12.56
N ILE A 169 -7.92 3.89 -12.67
CA ILE A 169 -7.52 3.05 -11.52
C ILE A 169 -6.35 3.68 -10.78
N THR A 170 -5.34 4.16 -11.51
CA THR A 170 -4.18 4.85 -10.93
C THR A 170 -4.60 6.03 -10.05
N ALA A 171 -5.56 6.84 -10.51
CA ALA A 171 -6.06 8.03 -9.83
C ALA A 171 -7.04 7.74 -8.69
N MET A 172 -8.01 6.84 -8.90
CA MET A 172 -9.16 6.66 -8.00
C MET A 172 -9.00 5.53 -6.98
N ASN A 173 -8.01 4.66 -7.15
CA ASN A 173 -7.71 3.56 -6.21
C ASN A 173 -8.94 2.71 -5.83
N PRO A 174 -9.68 2.15 -6.82
CA PRO A 174 -10.70 1.15 -6.51
C PRO A 174 -10.08 -0.07 -5.83
N GLU A 175 -10.82 -0.69 -4.92
CA GLU A 175 -10.41 -1.91 -4.23
C GLU A 175 -10.87 -3.16 -4.98
N VAL A 176 -12.04 -3.07 -5.62
CA VAL A 176 -12.68 -4.19 -6.33
C VAL A 176 -13.28 -3.75 -7.66
N ILE A 177 -13.64 -4.70 -8.53
CA ILE A 177 -14.24 -4.38 -9.84
C ILE A 177 -15.69 -3.93 -9.64
N SER A 178 -16.49 -4.76 -8.98
CA SER A 178 -17.92 -4.53 -8.72
C SER A 178 -18.24 -4.45 -7.22
N PRO A 179 -19.34 -3.79 -6.82
CA PRO A 179 -19.76 -3.70 -5.40
C PRO A 179 -19.89 -5.05 -4.69
N GLU A 180 -20.25 -6.09 -5.45
CA GLU A 180 -20.48 -7.45 -4.99
C GLU A 180 -19.17 -8.20 -4.70
N ASP A 181 -18.05 -7.77 -5.28
CA ASP A 181 -16.73 -8.38 -5.09
C ASP A 181 -16.08 -7.98 -3.75
N LEU A 182 -16.65 -7.01 -3.02
CA LEU A 182 -16.12 -6.56 -1.75
C LEU A 182 -16.33 -7.62 -0.66
N PRO A 183 -15.25 -8.09 0.01
CA PRO A 183 -15.36 -9.13 1.03
C PRO A 183 -16.31 -8.77 2.16
N GLU A 184 -17.18 -9.70 2.54
CA GLU A 184 -18.20 -9.44 3.56
C GLU A 184 -17.60 -9.14 4.94
N ASP A 185 -16.42 -9.66 5.25
CA ASP A 185 -15.75 -9.37 6.53
C ASP A 185 -15.28 -7.91 6.63
N VAL A 186 -14.92 -7.27 5.51
CA VAL A 186 -14.60 -5.84 5.44
C VAL A 186 -15.85 -5.02 5.72
N VAL A 187 -16.97 -5.41 5.10
CA VAL A 187 -18.26 -4.73 5.26
C VAL A 187 -18.78 -4.86 6.68
N ILE A 188 -18.68 -6.04 7.29
CA ILE A 188 -19.07 -6.27 8.69
C ILE A 188 -18.30 -5.34 9.63
N LYS A 189 -16.97 -5.28 9.51
CA LYS A 189 -16.12 -4.40 10.33
C LYS A 189 -16.52 -2.93 10.18
N GLU A 190 -16.77 -2.49 8.95
CA GLU A 190 -17.17 -1.11 8.69
C GLU A 190 -18.57 -0.79 9.27
N ARG A 191 -19.50 -1.76 9.22
CA ARG A 191 -20.81 -1.63 9.85
C ARG A 191 -20.73 -1.50 11.37
N GLU A 192 -19.83 -2.21 12.03
CA GLU A 192 -19.59 -2.06 13.48
C GLU A 192 -19.14 -0.63 13.82
N ILE A 193 -18.22 -0.07 13.02
CA ILE A 193 -17.76 1.32 13.19
C ILE A 193 -18.92 2.30 13.04
N TRP A 194 -19.75 2.16 12.01
CA TRP A 194 -20.92 3.03 11.84
C TRP A 194 -21.96 2.85 12.93
N ALA A 195 -22.14 1.62 13.46
CA ALA A 195 -23.06 1.37 14.57
C ALA A 195 -22.67 2.18 15.79
N ASP A 196 -21.38 2.18 16.14
CA ASP A 196 -20.89 2.90 17.31
C ASP A 196 -20.93 4.42 17.10
N GLN A 197 -20.64 4.89 15.88
CA GLN A 197 -20.85 6.30 15.51
C GLN A 197 -22.32 6.73 15.69
N LEU A 198 -23.26 5.99 15.12
CA LEU A 198 -24.69 6.34 15.17
C LEU A 198 -25.27 6.27 16.59
N LYS A 199 -24.80 5.33 17.41
CA LYS A 199 -25.14 5.27 18.84
C LYS A 199 -24.65 6.51 19.57
N SER A 200 -23.40 6.94 19.32
CA SER A 200 -22.85 8.15 19.95
C SER A 200 -23.58 9.43 19.52
N GLU A 201 -24.14 9.45 18.31
CA GLU A 201 -24.95 10.56 17.79
C GLU A 201 -26.41 10.55 18.28
N GLY A 202 -26.81 9.56 19.09
CA GLY A 202 -28.14 9.47 19.68
C GLY A 202 -29.26 9.22 18.66
N LYS A 203 -28.95 8.57 17.52
CA LYS A 203 -29.95 8.30 16.47
C LYS A 203 -30.97 7.24 16.94
N PRO A 204 -32.28 7.41 16.64
CA PRO A 204 -33.30 6.41 16.98
C PRO A 204 -33.06 5.06 16.29
N ALA A 205 -33.31 3.96 17.02
CA ALA A 205 -33.11 2.59 16.52
C ALA A 205 -33.93 2.30 15.25
N GLU A 206 -35.14 2.87 15.14
CA GLU A 206 -36.06 2.65 14.01
C GLU A 206 -35.53 3.15 12.66
N ILE A 207 -34.61 4.12 12.65
CA ILE A 207 -33.99 4.63 11.42
C ILE A 207 -32.58 4.08 11.19
N MET A 208 -32.02 3.36 12.17
CA MET A 208 -30.63 2.93 12.15
C MET A 208 -30.36 1.92 11.03
N ASP A 209 -31.27 0.96 10.84
CA ASP A 209 -31.15 -0.03 9.76
C ASP A 209 -31.17 0.61 8.37
N ARG A 210 -32.06 1.58 8.15
CA ARG A 210 -32.14 2.32 6.89
C ARG A 210 -30.88 3.15 6.62
N ILE A 211 -30.31 3.76 7.66
CA ILE A 211 -29.06 4.52 7.55
C ILE A 211 -27.89 3.56 7.24
N MET A 212 -27.82 2.42 7.90
CA MET A 212 -26.78 1.41 7.66
C MET A 212 -26.83 0.88 6.23
N GLN A 213 -28.01 0.53 5.72
CA GLN A 213 -28.17 0.06 4.33
C GLN A 213 -27.66 1.11 3.32
N GLY A 214 -27.97 2.39 3.56
CA GLY A 214 -27.49 3.49 2.71
C GLY A 214 -25.97 3.67 2.77
N LYS A 215 -25.38 3.61 3.97
CA LYS A 215 -23.93 3.70 4.17
C LYS A 215 -23.20 2.51 3.53
N GLU A 216 -23.71 1.30 3.71
CA GLU A 216 -23.14 0.09 3.13
C GLU A 216 -23.17 0.14 1.60
N LYS A 217 -24.32 0.48 1.01
CA LYS A 217 -24.43 0.64 -0.44
C LYS A 217 -23.39 1.64 -0.96
N LYS A 218 -23.29 2.81 -0.34
CA LYS A 218 -22.35 3.84 -0.73
C LYS A 218 -20.88 3.37 -0.60
N PHE A 219 -20.54 2.70 0.50
CA PHE A 219 -19.20 2.16 0.73
C PHE A 219 -18.79 1.16 -0.34
N ARG A 220 -19.69 0.22 -0.69
CA ARG A 220 -19.45 -0.74 -1.78
C ARG A 220 -19.31 -0.04 -3.13
N GLU A 221 -20.14 0.97 -3.42
CA GLU A 221 -20.06 1.76 -4.66
C GLU A 221 -18.76 2.57 -4.77
N GLU A 222 -18.29 3.18 -3.67
CA GLU A 222 -17.04 3.95 -3.64
C GLU A 222 -15.80 3.05 -3.81
N ALA A 223 -15.84 1.83 -3.27
CA ALA A 223 -14.77 0.83 -3.41
C ALA A 223 -14.72 0.18 -4.80
N ALA A 224 -15.83 0.16 -5.54
CA ALA A 224 -15.97 -0.56 -6.80
C ALA A 224 -15.64 0.29 -8.03
N LEU A 225 -14.67 -0.16 -8.82
CA LEU A 225 -14.22 0.48 -10.06
C LEU A 225 -15.38 0.88 -10.97
N ILE A 226 -16.30 -0.05 -11.27
CA ILE A 226 -17.35 0.20 -12.27
C ILE A 226 -18.35 1.29 -11.84
N LYS A 227 -18.48 1.55 -10.53
CA LYS A 227 -19.40 2.54 -9.97
C LYS A 227 -18.76 3.92 -9.77
N GLN A 228 -17.44 4.02 -9.85
CA GLN A 228 -16.73 5.29 -9.76
C GLN A 228 -17.02 6.19 -10.97
N THR A 229 -17.10 7.50 -10.72
CA THR A 229 -17.18 8.52 -11.78
C THR A 229 -15.87 8.56 -12.57
N PHE A 230 -15.96 8.40 -13.88
CA PHE A 230 -14.82 8.33 -14.76
C PHE A 230 -14.05 9.65 -14.80
N VAL A 231 -12.74 9.59 -14.59
CA VAL A 231 -11.93 10.78 -14.27
C VAL A 231 -11.69 11.71 -15.45
N LYS A 232 -11.78 11.20 -16.69
CA LYS A 232 -11.52 12.00 -17.89
C LYS A 232 -12.70 12.85 -18.31
N ASP A 233 -13.93 12.39 -18.08
CA ASP A 233 -15.14 13.12 -18.45
C ASP A 233 -15.87 13.73 -17.25
N GLY A 234 -15.78 13.12 -16.06
CA GLY A 234 -16.42 13.60 -14.84
C GLY A 234 -17.95 13.46 -14.83
N GLU A 235 -18.54 12.84 -15.85
CA GLU A 235 -19.98 12.78 -16.06
C GLU A 235 -20.51 11.34 -16.01
N LYS A 236 -19.78 10.40 -16.59
CA LYS A 236 -20.17 9.00 -16.67
C LYS A 236 -19.51 8.20 -15.57
N THR A 237 -20.13 7.10 -15.18
CA THR A 237 -19.44 6.04 -14.43
C THR A 237 -18.50 5.26 -15.35
N VAL A 238 -17.53 4.56 -14.77
CA VAL A 238 -16.66 3.63 -15.52
C VAL A 238 -17.48 2.58 -16.25
N GLU A 239 -18.54 2.04 -15.64
CA GLU A 239 -19.48 1.10 -16.28
C GLU A 239 -20.08 1.69 -17.56
N GLN A 240 -20.57 2.92 -17.49
CA GLN A 240 -21.15 3.62 -18.65
C GLN A 240 -20.13 3.93 -19.74
N TYR A 241 -18.88 4.21 -19.37
CA TYR A 241 -17.79 4.43 -20.33
C TYR A 241 -17.34 3.12 -21.02
N LEU A 242 -17.34 2.00 -20.29
CA LEU A 242 -17.00 0.69 -20.83
C LEU A 242 -18.03 0.15 -21.83
N GLU A 243 -19.30 0.55 -21.71
CA GLU A 243 -20.41 0.13 -22.57
C GLU A 243 -20.58 -1.41 -22.55
N SER A 244 -20.32 -2.09 -23.67
CA SER A 244 -20.39 -3.56 -23.77
C SER A 244 -19.10 -4.26 -23.33
N ASN A 245 -18.06 -3.50 -22.99
CA ASN A 245 -16.78 -4.03 -22.51
C ASN A 245 -16.82 -4.25 -20.99
N SER A 246 -15.89 -5.06 -20.46
CA SER A 246 -15.80 -5.33 -19.03
C SER A 246 -14.35 -5.50 -18.59
N VAL A 247 -14.05 -5.11 -17.36
CA VAL A 247 -12.78 -5.40 -16.70
C VAL A 247 -12.82 -6.83 -16.17
N THR A 248 -11.76 -7.60 -16.41
CA THR A 248 -11.62 -8.97 -15.89
C THR A 248 -10.67 -9.03 -14.71
N SER A 249 -9.66 -8.16 -14.69
CA SER A 249 -8.70 -8.04 -13.58
C SER A 249 -7.99 -6.70 -13.64
N PHE A 250 -7.57 -6.18 -12.49
CA PHE A 250 -6.64 -5.06 -12.44
C PHE A 250 -5.69 -5.20 -11.26
N VAL A 251 -4.58 -4.48 -11.33
CA VAL A 251 -3.64 -4.30 -10.22
C VAL A 251 -3.20 -2.85 -10.21
N ARG A 252 -3.13 -2.27 -9.02
CA ARG A 252 -2.59 -0.94 -8.79
C ARG A 252 -1.46 -1.04 -7.78
N LYS A 253 -0.38 -0.32 -8.03
CA LYS A 253 0.69 -0.13 -7.04
C LYS A 253 0.96 1.35 -6.86
N ALA A 254 1.13 1.74 -5.61
CA ALA A 254 1.61 3.05 -5.20
C ALA A 254 2.76 2.86 -4.22
N VAL A 255 3.80 3.66 -4.36
CA VAL A 255 4.91 3.77 -3.41
C VAL A 255 4.42 4.39 -2.12
#